data_AF-B1XI26-F1
#
_entry.id   AF-B1XI26-F1
#
_cell.length_a   1.000
_cell.length_b   1.000
_cell.length_c   1.000
_cell.angle_alpha   90.00
_cell.angle_beta   90.00
_cell.angle_gamma   90.00
#
_symmetry.space_group_name_H-M   'P 1'
#
loop_
_entity.id
_entity.type
_entity.pdbx_description
1 polymer ?
#
loop_
_entity_poly.entity_id
_entity_poly.type
_entity_poly.pdbx_seq_one_letter_code
_entity_poly.pdbx_strand_id
1 'polypeptide(L)'
;MIIGFLAVLSAAAAAGMRIGLPLLIILLLHSDELVANLPGIGWLPPRVLIAIFTMWAVFELFGSKQLLGQRILQAIALLFSPIVGAILSLTVAQVIRLEFEPLWLVGVMGGLVAFVLKLTLTGWFFRLRGLPLWWSFTEDFLCVVLVLFAFQSPEQGGIIAMILLWLAVRSSTEWKRYYEENRQPQGGSPGPD
;
A
#
# COMPACT_ATOMS: atom_id res chain seq x y z
N MET A 1 1.07 1.79 23.50
CA MET A 1 0.87 2.94 22.59
C MET A 1 1.73 2.89 21.34
N ILE A 2 3.07 2.97 21.43
CA ILE A 2 3.97 2.99 20.25
C ILE A 2 3.83 1.74 19.37
N ILE A 3 3.80 0.55 19.99
CA ILE A 3 3.67 -0.75 19.30
C ILE A 3 2.44 -0.78 18.39
N GLY A 4 1.33 -0.17 18.82
CA GLY A 4 0.11 -0.15 18.02
C GLY A 4 0.18 0.77 16.81
N PHE A 5 0.90 1.88 16.89
CA PHE A 5 1.19 2.70 15.70
C PHE A 5 2.08 1.96 14.70
N LEU A 6 3.02 1.14 15.17
CA LEU A 6 3.84 0.31 14.28
C LEU A 6 3.02 -0.79 13.59
N ALA A 7 2.07 -1.40 14.29
CA ALA A 7 1.10 -2.33 13.68
C ALA A 7 0.28 -1.64 12.58
N VAL A 8 -0.27 -0.47 12.88
CA VAL A 8 -1.04 0.36 11.94
C VAL A 8 -0.21 0.72 10.72
N LEU A 9 1.05 1.11 10.92
CA LEU A 9 1.97 1.47 9.84
C LEU A 9 2.31 0.26 8.97
N SER A 10 2.51 -0.90 9.58
CA SER A 10 2.74 -2.16 8.86
C SER A 10 1.54 -2.54 7.99
N ALA A 11 0.33 -2.43 8.53
CA ALA A 11 -0.90 -2.65 7.79
C ALA A 11 -1.08 -1.65 6.65
N ALA A 12 -0.86 -0.36 6.90
CA ALA A 12 -0.90 0.68 5.88
C ALA A 12 0.09 0.39 4.73
N ALA A 13 1.30 -0.07 5.07
CA ALA A 13 2.29 -0.44 4.07
C ALA A 13 1.87 -1.66 3.24
N ALA A 14 1.25 -2.67 3.86
CA ALA A 14 0.71 -3.82 3.13
C ALA A 14 -0.38 -3.40 2.12
N ALA A 15 -1.28 -2.50 2.53
CA ALA A 15 -2.31 -1.92 1.68
C ALA A 15 -1.76 -1.04 0.53
N GLY A 16 -0.61 -0.41 0.76
CA GLY A 16 0.13 0.35 -0.27
C GLY A 16 0.81 -0.53 -1.31
N MET A 17 1.00 -1.83 -1.02
CA MET A 17 1.52 -2.81 -1.97
C MET A 17 0.37 -3.45 -2.74
N ARG A 18 -0.54 -4.13 -2.06
CA ARG A 18 -1.67 -4.79 -2.71
C ARG A 18 -2.98 -4.43 -2.06
N ILE A 19 -4.05 -4.59 -2.83
CA ILE A 19 -5.39 -4.28 -2.34
C ILE A 19 -6.11 -5.55 -1.90
N GLY A 20 -6.25 -6.53 -2.79
CA GLY A 20 -7.10 -7.69 -2.50
C GLY A 20 -6.49 -8.59 -1.44
N LEU A 21 -5.21 -8.88 -1.62
CA LEU A 21 -4.51 -9.88 -0.83
C LEU A 21 -4.45 -9.52 0.68
N PRO A 22 -4.05 -8.31 1.11
CA PRO A 22 -4.02 -8.00 2.54
C PRO A 22 -5.40 -7.91 3.17
N LEU A 23 -6.40 -7.41 2.43
CA LEU A 23 -7.81 -7.42 2.85
C LEU A 23 -8.34 -8.84 3.04
N LEU A 24 -8.03 -9.75 2.11
CA LEU A 24 -8.43 -11.15 2.20
C LEU A 24 -7.82 -11.83 3.42
N ILE A 25 -6.52 -11.62 3.67
CA ILE A 25 -5.85 -12.21 4.84
C ILE A 25 -6.51 -11.71 6.13
N ILE A 26 -6.72 -10.40 6.25
CA ILE A 26 -7.33 -9.84 7.46
C ILE A 26 -8.78 -10.32 7.60
N LEU A 27 -9.52 -10.44 6.51
CA LEU A 27 -10.89 -10.94 6.54
C LEU A 27 -10.96 -12.41 6.96
N LEU A 28 -9.98 -13.24 6.57
CA LEU A 28 -9.88 -14.63 7.01
C LEU A 28 -9.48 -14.75 8.48
N LEU A 29 -8.64 -13.85 8.99
CA LEU A 29 -8.16 -13.88 10.37
C LEU A 29 -9.13 -13.20 11.38
N HIS A 30 -9.78 -12.11 10.97
CA HIS A 30 -10.59 -11.23 11.83
C HIS A 30 -11.91 -10.86 11.16
N SER A 31 -12.67 -11.88 10.72
CA SER A 31 -13.88 -11.69 9.90
C SER A 31 -14.91 -10.75 10.53
N ASP A 32 -15.15 -10.87 11.83
CA ASP A 32 -16.22 -10.14 12.50
C ASP A 32 -15.85 -8.68 12.76
N GLU A 33 -14.60 -8.43 13.18
CA GLU A 33 -14.11 -7.07 13.40
C GLU A 33 -13.91 -6.32 12.08
N LEU A 34 -13.48 -6.98 11.01
CA LEU A 34 -13.34 -6.34 9.71
C LEU A 34 -14.71 -5.92 9.14
N VAL A 35 -15.70 -6.81 9.18
CA VAL A 35 -17.06 -6.52 8.68
C VAL A 35 -17.74 -5.43 9.50
N ALA A 36 -17.55 -5.41 10.82
CA ALA A 36 -18.10 -4.37 11.68
C ALA A 36 -17.52 -2.98 11.40
N ASN A 37 -16.27 -2.92 10.93
CA ASN A 37 -15.53 -1.67 10.81
C ASN A 37 -15.35 -1.17 9.38
N LEU A 38 -15.72 -1.93 8.33
CA LEU A 38 -15.79 -1.40 6.97
C LEU A 38 -17.00 -0.45 6.81
N PRO A 39 -16.77 0.85 6.59
CA PRO A 39 -17.86 1.79 6.34
C PRO A 39 -18.58 1.40 5.04
N GLY A 40 -19.88 1.09 5.15
CA GLY A 40 -20.75 0.78 4.00
C GLY A 40 -20.84 -0.69 3.58
N ILE A 41 -20.19 -1.62 4.27
CA ILE A 41 -20.18 -3.07 3.92
C ILE A 41 -20.74 -3.98 5.03
N GLY A 42 -21.03 -3.44 6.22
CA GLY A 42 -21.55 -4.20 7.37
C GLY A 42 -22.91 -4.91 7.17
N TRP A 43 -23.54 -4.77 6.00
CA TRP A 43 -24.76 -5.48 5.60
C TRP A 43 -24.48 -6.76 4.80
N LEU A 44 -23.25 -6.98 4.31
CA LEU A 44 -22.89 -8.19 3.59
C LEU A 44 -22.41 -9.29 4.54
N PRO A 45 -22.83 -10.55 4.33
CA PRO A 45 -22.32 -11.67 5.11
C PRO A 45 -20.82 -11.89 4.83
N PRO A 46 -20.00 -12.19 5.86
CA PRO A 46 -18.55 -12.36 5.72
C PRO A 46 -18.15 -13.37 4.63
N ARG A 47 -18.94 -14.44 4.45
CA ARG A 47 -18.71 -15.45 3.41
C ARG A 47 -18.72 -14.89 1.99
N VAL A 48 -19.61 -13.94 1.71
CA VAL A 48 -19.68 -13.28 0.39
C VAL A 48 -18.50 -12.36 0.19
N LEU A 49 -18.11 -11.61 1.22
CA LEU A 49 -16.90 -10.78 1.18
C LEU A 49 -15.64 -11.60 0.94
N ILE A 50 -15.50 -12.75 1.60
CA ILE A 50 -14.37 -13.67 1.37
C ILE A 50 -14.37 -14.13 -0.08
N ALA A 51 -15.52 -14.50 -0.64
CA ALA A 51 -15.60 -14.90 -2.05
C ALA A 51 -15.19 -13.76 -3.00
N ILE A 52 -15.67 -12.54 -2.77
CA ILE A 52 -15.33 -11.35 -3.56
C ILE A 52 -13.83 -11.05 -3.48
N PHE A 53 -13.26 -11.00 -2.27
CA PHE A 53 -11.84 -10.73 -2.10
C PHE A 53 -10.95 -11.86 -2.59
N THR A 54 -11.41 -13.12 -2.51
CA THR A 54 -10.70 -14.26 -3.10
C THR A 54 -10.68 -14.10 -4.62
N MET A 55 -11.81 -13.78 -5.24
CA MET A 55 -11.89 -13.55 -6.67
C MET A 55 -10.99 -12.38 -7.10
N TRP A 56 -10.98 -11.29 -6.32
CA TRP A 56 -10.11 -10.16 -6.58
C TRP A 56 -8.63 -10.49 -6.38
N ALA A 57 -8.25 -11.21 -5.33
CA ALA A 57 -6.86 -11.62 -5.08
C ALA A 57 -6.34 -12.56 -6.18
N VAL A 58 -7.18 -13.49 -6.64
CA VAL A 58 -6.90 -14.34 -7.81
C VAL A 58 -6.72 -13.48 -9.05
N PHE A 59 -7.62 -12.52 -9.31
CA PHE A 59 -7.50 -11.60 -10.42
C PHE A 59 -6.21 -10.75 -10.35
N GLU A 60 -5.81 -10.29 -9.16
CA GLU A 60 -4.57 -9.55 -8.92
C GLU A 60 -3.35 -10.42 -9.23
N LEU A 61 -3.37 -11.70 -8.83
CA LEU A 61 -2.30 -12.67 -9.07
C LEU A 61 -2.14 -13.03 -10.56
N PHE A 62 -3.24 -13.24 -11.27
CA PHE A 62 -3.22 -13.57 -12.70
C PHE A 62 -2.95 -12.33 -13.57
N GLY A 63 -3.55 -11.19 -13.23
CA GLY A 63 -3.39 -9.93 -13.97
C GLY A 63 -1.99 -9.34 -13.86
N SER A 64 -1.25 -9.64 -12.78
CA SER A 64 0.14 -9.23 -12.62
C SER A 64 1.13 -9.95 -13.56
N LYS A 65 0.71 -11.04 -14.21
CA LYS A 65 1.55 -11.79 -15.17
C LYS A 65 1.60 -11.17 -16.56
N GLN A 66 0.68 -10.27 -16.90
CA GLN A 66 0.63 -9.60 -18.20
C GLN A 66 0.90 -8.09 -18.02
N LEU A 67 1.76 -7.50 -18.85
CA LEU A 67 2.13 -6.07 -18.75
C LEU A 67 0.93 -5.12 -18.83
N LEU A 68 -0.08 -5.46 -19.64
CA LEU A 68 -1.34 -4.70 -19.75
C LEU A 68 -2.20 -4.83 -18.50
N GLY A 69 -2.33 -6.06 -17.97
CA GLY A 69 -3.05 -6.34 -16.72
C GLY A 69 -2.42 -5.59 -15.54
N GLN A 70 -1.09 -5.59 -15.46
CA GLN A 70 -0.34 -4.88 -14.43
C GLN A 70 -0.60 -3.37 -14.47
N ARG A 71 -0.64 -2.75 -15.66
CA ARG A 71 -0.93 -1.30 -15.79
C ARG A 71 -2.33 -0.94 -15.32
N ILE A 72 -3.34 -1.73 -15.70
CA ILE A 72 -4.74 -1.50 -15.30
C ILE A 72 -4.89 -1.71 -13.80
N LEU A 73 -4.37 -2.82 -13.28
CA LEU A 73 -4.37 -3.12 -11.85
C LEU A 73 -3.69 -2.04 -11.04
N GLN A 74 -2.57 -1.49 -11.52
CA GLN A 74 -1.84 -0.45 -10.83
C GLN A 74 -2.57 0.89 -10.83
N ALA A 75 -3.27 1.25 -11.91
CA ALA A 75 -4.10 2.45 -11.95
C ALA A 75 -5.30 2.34 -11.00
N ILE A 76 -5.99 1.20 -11.00
CA ILE A 76 -7.06 0.91 -10.05
C ILE A 76 -6.49 0.96 -8.63
N ALA A 77 -5.36 0.29 -8.39
CA ALA A 77 -4.77 0.21 -7.08
C ALA A 77 -4.31 1.56 -6.56
N LEU A 78 -3.83 2.46 -7.42
CA LEU A 78 -3.46 3.81 -7.03
C LEU A 78 -4.66 4.64 -6.54
N LEU A 79 -5.82 4.46 -7.17
CA LEU A 79 -7.05 5.16 -6.80
C LEU A 79 -7.61 4.61 -5.49
N PHE A 80 -7.57 3.30 -5.30
CA PHE A 80 -8.18 2.63 -4.14
C PHE A 80 -7.22 2.42 -2.95
N SER A 81 -5.90 2.54 -3.13
CA SER A 81 -4.93 2.38 -2.03
C SER A 81 -5.18 3.26 -0.81
N PRO A 82 -5.56 4.56 -0.92
CA PRO A 82 -5.84 5.35 0.28
C PRO A 82 -7.06 4.84 1.06
N ILE A 83 -8.08 4.37 0.34
CA ILE A 83 -9.32 3.83 0.95
C ILE A 83 -8.98 2.53 1.67
N VAL A 84 -8.26 1.63 1.00
CA VAL A 84 -7.87 0.34 1.55
C VAL A 84 -6.91 0.51 2.72
N GLY A 85 -5.94 1.41 2.61
CA GLY A 85 -5.01 1.75 3.69
C GLY A 85 -5.73 2.28 4.92
N ALA A 86 -6.71 3.17 4.73
CA ALA A 86 -7.51 3.68 5.84
C ALA A 86 -8.31 2.57 6.54
N ILE A 87 -8.98 1.71 5.77
CA ILE A 87 -9.75 0.57 6.30
C ILE A 87 -8.84 -0.37 7.08
N LEU A 88 -7.69 -0.74 6.51
CA LEU A 88 -6.76 -1.67 7.14
C LEU A 88 -6.19 -1.11 8.45
N SER A 89 -5.79 0.16 8.43
CA SER A 89 -5.26 0.86 9.60
C SER A 89 -6.29 1.02 10.72
N LEU A 90 -7.54 1.36 10.39
CA LEU A 90 -8.63 1.44 11.37
C LEU A 90 -8.91 0.07 11.99
N THR A 91 -9.01 -0.96 11.16
CA THR A 91 -9.27 -2.32 11.64
C THR A 91 -8.17 -2.79 12.56
N VAL A 92 -6.91 -2.64 12.15
CA VAL A 92 -5.78 -3.04 12.99
C VAL A 92 -5.75 -2.25 14.29
N ALA A 93 -6.02 -0.96 14.27
CA ALA A 93 -6.13 -0.14 15.47
C ALA A 93 -7.24 -0.64 16.42
N GLN A 94 -8.36 -1.11 15.90
CA GLN A 94 -9.47 -1.63 16.72
C GLN A 94 -9.17 -3.02 17.29
N VAL A 95 -8.62 -3.92 16.46
CA VAL A 95 -8.23 -5.28 16.87
C VAL A 95 -7.21 -5.24 17.99
N ILE A 96 -6.20 -4.36 17.88
CA ILE A 96 -5.17 -4.19 18.91
C ILE A 96 -5.60 -3.25 20.04
N ARG A 97 -6.85 -2.77 20.03
CA ARG A 97 -7.43 -1.82 21.00
C ARG A 97 -6.53 -0.62 21.27
N LEU A 98 -6.10 0.04 20.20
CA LEU A 98 -5.29 1.25 20.27
C LEU A 98 -6.09 2.34 20.99
N GLU A 99 -5.63 2.72 22.19
CA GLU A 99 -6.17 3.83 22.98
C GLU A 99 -5.76 5.18 22.38
N PHE A 100 -6.23 5.49 21.18
CA PHE A 100 -5.99 6.75 20.51
C PHE A 100 -7.30 7.32 19.96
N GLU A 101 -7.74 8.42 20.57
CA GLU A 101 -8.76 9.28 19.99
C GLU A 101 -8.10 10.56 19.45
N PRO A 102 -8.38 10.97 18.20
CA PRO A 102 -9.46 10.47 17.36
C PRO A 102 -9.04 9.37 16.35
N LEU A 103 -9.86 8.32 16.25
CA LEU A 103 -9.58 7.14 15.41
C LEU A 103 -9.54 7.48 13.90
N TRP A 104 -10.31 8.47 13.44
CA TRP A 104 -10.31 8.88 12.03
C TRP A 104 -8.94 9.33 11.53
N LEU A 105 -8.11 9.91 12.42
CA LEU A 105 -6.76 10.35 12.09
C LEU A 105 -5.84 9.16 11.77
N VAL A 106 -6.04 8.03 12.45
CA VAL A 106 -5.33 6.78 12.19
C VAL A 106 -5.66 6.26 10.78
N GLY A 107 -6.95 6.32 10.40
CA GLY A 107 -7.39 5.98 9.05
C GLY A 107 -6.78 6.90 7.99
N VAL A 108 -6.80 8.23 8.21
CA VAL A 108 -6.21 9.20 7.27
C VAL A 108 -4.71 8.97 7.11
N MET A 109 -3.97 8.79 8.21
CA MET A 109 -2.54 8.51 8.17
C MET A 109 -2.24 7.20 7.44
N GLY A 110 -3.01 6.14 7.72
CA GLY A 110 -2.89 4.86 7.03
C GLY A 110 -3.14 4.96 5.53
N GLY A 111 -4.20 5.68 5.13
CA GLY A 111 -4.52 5.93 3.74
C GLY A 111 -3.44 6.73 3.02
N LEU A 112 -2.89 7.78 3.65
CA LEU A 112 -1.80 8.58 3.10
C LEU A 112 -0.52 7.75 2.93
N VAL A 113 -0.14 6.94 3.91
CA VAL A 113 1.03 6.06 3.82
C VAL A 113 0.86 5.05 2.68
N ALA A 114 -0.29 4.39 2.60
CA ALA A 114 -0.59 3.45 1.52
C ALA A 114 -0.52 4.13 0.15
N PHE A 115 -1.07 5.34 0.03
CA PHE A 115 -1.06 6.12 -1.20
C PHE A 115 0.36 6.54 -1.62
N VAL A 116 1.17 7.05 -0.69
CA VAL A 116 2.57 7.45 -0.97
C VAL A 116 3.37 6.25 -1.46
N LEU A 117 3.26 5.09 -0.80
CA LEU A 117 3.95 3.88 -1.20
C LEU A 117 3.49 3.40 -2.59
N LYS A 118 2.18 3.39 -2.86
CA LYS A 118 1.67 2.98 -4.18
C LYS A 118 2.07 3.95 -5.28
N LEU A 119 2.12 5.26 -5.00
CA LEU A 119 2.64 6.27 -5.92
C LEU A 119 4.10 6.00 -6.29
N THR A 120 4.97 5.74 -5.31
CA THR A 120 6.38 5.45 -5.56
C THR A 120 6.55 4.18 -6.39
N LEU A 121 5.88 3.08 -6.00
CA LEU A 121 5.90 1.82 -6.76
C LEU A 121 5.45 2.02 -8.21
N THR A 122 4.43 2.87 -8.41
CA THR A 122 3.91 3.24 -9.72
C THR A 122 4.90 4.10 -10.52
N GLY A 123 5.52 5.10 -9.88
CA GLY A 123 6.58 5.90 -10.51
C GLY A 123 7.77 5.06 -10.96
N TRP A 124 8.19 4.08 -10.15
CA TRP A 124 9.23 3.12 -10.53
C TRP A 124 8.83 2.27 -11.73
N PHE A 125 7.60 1.75 -11.75
CA PHE A 125 7.10 0.95 -12.87
C PHE A 125 7.13 1.73 -14.20
N PHE A 126 6.68 2.99 -14.20
CA PHE A 126 6.71 3.83 -15.39
C PHE A 126 8.13 4.19 -15.84
N ARG A 127 9.06 4.44 -14.90
CA ARG A 127 10.47 4.75 -15.23
C ARG A 127 11.20 3.55 -15.80
N LEU A 128 11.01 2.36 -15.23
CA LEU A 128 11.72 1.14 -15.62
C LEU A 128 11.11 0.44 -16.85
N ARG A 129 10.05 1.00 -17.46
CA ARG A 129 9.36 0.47 -18.66
C ARG A 129 8.97 -1.02 -18.56
N GLY A 130 8.60 -1.46 -17.36
CA GLY A 130 8.22 -2.84 -17.07
C GLY A 130 9.11 -3.44 -15.98
N LEU A 131 8.54 -3.63 -14.79
CA LEU A 131 9.22 -4.36 -13.72
C LEU A 131 9.26 -5.85 -14.08
N PRO A 132 10.39 -6.55 -13.84
CA PRO A 132 10.49 -7.98 -14.10
C PRO A 132 9.43 -8.75 -13.31
N LEU A 133 8.97 -9.89 -13.83
CA LEU A 133 7.92 -10.71 -13.20
C LEU A 133 8.20 -11.03 -11.71
N TRP A 134 9.49 -11.18 -11.36
CA TRP A 134 9.96 -11.38 -9.99
C TRP A 134 9.51 -10.27 -9.02
N TRP A 135 9.35 -9.04 -9.49
CA TRP A 135 8.91 -7.92 -8.66
C TRP A 135 7.53 -8.16 -8.06
N SER A 136 6.59 -8.67 -8.86
CA SER A 136 5.24 -8.99 -8.37
C SER A 136 5.29 -10.03 -7.25
N PHE A 137 6.19 -11.01 -7.35
CA PHE A 137 6.33 -12.04 -6.33
C PHE A 137 6.89 -11.46 -5.03
N THR A 138 7.85 -10.54 -5.10
CA THR A 138 8.36 -9.81 -3.93
C THR A 138 7.29 -8.93 -3.30
N GLU A 139 6.49 -8.23 -4.10
CA GLU A 139 5.38 -7.40 -3.61
C GLU A 139 4.32 -8.24 -2.90
N ASP A 140 3.97 -9.40 -3.45
CA ASP A 140 3.08 -10.39 -2.84
C ASP A 140 3.62 -10.89 -1.50
N PHE A 141 4.88 -11.37 -1.50
CA PHE A 141 5.53 -11.89 -0.31
C PHE A 141 5.61 -10.83 0.80
N LEU A 142 6.04 -9.62 0.45
CA LEU A 142 6.21 -8.53 1.41
C LEU A 142 4.86 -8.05 1.97
N CYS A 143 3.82 -8.05 1.14
CA CYS A 143 2.45 -7.75 1.57
C CYS A 143 1.96 -8.77 2.60
N VAL A 144 2.09 -10.08 2.34
CA VAL A 144 1.72 -11.15 3.28
C VAL A 144 2.48 -10.98 4.60
N VAL A 145 3.79 -10.80 4.53
CA VAL A 145 4.66 -10.68 5.71
C VAL A 145 4.26 -9.46 6.55
N LEU A 146 4.00 -8.31 5.93
CA LEU A 146 3.59 -7.10 6.64
C LEU A 146 2.23 -7.28 7.35
N VAL A 147 1.25 -7.92 6.71
CA VAL A 147 -0.04 -8.20 7.36
C VAL A 147 0.15 -9.10 8.57
N LEU A 148 0.93 -10.17 8.44
CA LEU A 148 1.18 -11.09 9.55
C LEU A 148 1.93 -10.38 10.69
N PHE A 149 2.93 -9.56 10.36
CA PHE A 149 3.70 -8.79 11.35
C PHE A 149 2.86 -7.71 12.02
N ALA A 150 1.88 -7.11 11.35
CA ALA A 150 0.98 -6.15 11.97
C ALA A 150 0.26 -6.72 13.21
N PHE A 151 -0.02 -8.03 13.25
CA PHE A 151 -0.65 -8.67 14.41
C PHE A 151 0.34 -9.43 15.31
N GLN A 152 1.29 -10.16 14.73
CA GLN A 152 2.18 -11.06 15.49
C GLN A 152 3.44 -10.36 16.03
N SER A 153 3.98 -9.40 15.29
CA SER A 153 5.23 -8.72 15.65
C SER A 153 5.24 -7.29 15.12
N PRO A 154 4.42 -6.41 15.72
CA PRO A 154 4.19 -5.05 15.21
C PRO A 154 5.49 -4.26 15.05
N GLU A 155 6.46 -4.45 15.95
CA GLU A 155 7.73 -3.75 15.89
C GLU A 155 8.50 -4.04 14.59
N GLN A 156 8.62 -5.32 14.23
CA GLN A 156 9.31 -5.72 13.01
C GLN A 156 8.56 -5.23 11.76
N GLY A 157 7.23 -5.41 11.74
CA GLY A 157 6.39 -4.95 10.63
C GLY A 157 6.44 -3.43 10.44
N GLY A 158 6.42 -2.67 11.53
CA GLY A 158 6.50 -1.22 11.53
C GLY A 158 7.86 -0.71 11.07
N ILE A 159 8.97 -1.33 11.51
CA ILE A 159 10.31 -0.98 11.05
C ILE A 159 10.44 -1.20 9.54
N ILE A 160 9.95 -2.33 9.02
CA ILE A 160 9.95 -2.60 7.57
C ILE A 160 9.13 -1.52 6.85
N ALA A 161 7.95 -1.18 7.37
CA ALA A 161 7.12 -0.11 6.81
C ALA A 161 7.81 1.26 6.82
N MET A 162 8.55 1.60 7.88
CA MET A 162 9.34 2.83 7.93
C MET A 162 10.48 2.84 6.91
N ILE A 163 11.19 1.72 6.74
CA ILE A 163 12.24 1.59 5.72
C ILE A 163 11.65 1.78 4.32
N LEU A 164 10.50 1.18 4.04
CA LEU A 164 9.79 1.34 2.76
C LEU A 164 9.35 2.77 2.53
N LEU A 165 8.81 3.43 3.55
CA LEU A 165 8.42 4.83 3.49
C LEU A 165 9.64 5.73 3.25
N TRP A 166 10.76 5.46 3.92
CA TRP A 166 12.00 6.17 3.72
C TRP A 166 12.54 6.00 2.29
N LEU A 167 12.49 4.78 1.74
CA LEU A 167 12.84 4.52 0.35
C LEU A 167 11.91 5.26 -0.63
N ALA A 168 10.62 5.33 -0.32
CA ALA A 168 9.64 6.07 -1.11
C ALA A 168 9.96 7.57 -1.16
N VAL A 169 10.26 8.17 0.00
CA VAL A 169 10.67 9.58 0.09
C VAL A 169 11.97 9.81 -0.66
N ARG A 170 13.01 8.98 -0.43
CA ARG A 170 14.31 9.11 -1.10
C ARG A 170 14.17 9.02 -2.61
N SER A 171 13.37 8.06 -3.10
CA SER A 171 13.10 7.93 -4.53
C SER A 171 12.42 9.17 -5.10
N SER A 172 11.48 9.78 -4.37
CA SER A 172 10.79 10.98 -4.85
C SER A 172 11.74 12.18 -4.99
N THR A 173 12.69 12.32 -4.07
CA THR A 173 13.71 13.37 -4.09
C THR A 173 14.65 13.24 -5.28
N GLU A 174 15.11 12.02 -5.59
CA GLU A 174 15.93 11.77 -6.79
C GLU A 174 15.16 12.09 -8.08
N TRP A 175 13.83 11.88 -8.08
CA TRP A 175 12.99 12.19 -9.22
C TRP A 175 12.85 13.71 -9.44
N LYS A 176 12.69 14.46 -8.35
CA LYS A 176 12.71 15.93 -8.37
C LYS A 176 14.04 16.46 -8.89
N ARG A 177 15.17 15.90 -8.42
CA ARG A 177 16.51 16.31 -8.87
C ARG A 177 16.73 16.06 -10.36
N TYR A 178 16.36 14.87 -10.86
CA TYR A 178 16.47 14.55 -12.29
C TYR A 178 15.60 15.48 -13.16
N TYR A 179 14.42 15.86 -12.68
CA TYR A 179 13.56 16.81 -13.40
C TYR A 179 14.13 18.23 -13.39
N GLU A 180 14.72 18.68 -12.27
CA GLU A 180 15.36 19.99 -12.16
C GLU A 180 16.63 20.10 -13.02
N GLU A 181 17.48 19.06 -13.04
CA GLU A 181 18.67 18.96 -13.91
C GLU A 181 18.28 18.98 -15.41
N ASN A 182 17.26 18.22 -15.81
CA ASN A 182 16.79 18.20 -17.19
C ASN A 182 15.98 19.44 -17.61
N ARG A 183 15.54 20.27 -16.66
CA ARG A 183 14.88 21.55 -16.94
C ARG A 183 15.89 22.68 -17.19
N GLN A 184 17.17 22.47 -16.90
CA GLN A 184 18.27 23.36 -17.27
C GLN A 184 19.16 22.72 -18.35
N PRO A 185 18.76 22.79 -19.63
CA PRO A 185 19.73 23.28 -20.61
C PRO A 185 19.07 24.04 -21.80
N GLN A 186 19.05 25.38 -21.75
CA GLN A 186 19.06 26.30 -22.92
C GLN A 186 19.05 27.77 -22.48
N GLY A 187 20.05 28.19 -21.70
CA GLY A 187 20.20 29.58 -21.28
C GLY A 187 21.66 29.97 -21.14
N GLY A 188 22.45 29.83 -22.22
CA GLY A 188 23.82 30.34 -22.24
C GLY A 188 24.77 29.59 -23.16
N SER A 189 24.62 29.77 -24.48
CA SER A 189 25.79 29.78 -25.37
C SER A 189 26.15 31.24 -25.62
N PRO A 190 27.31 31.74 -25.19
CA PRO A 190 27.94 32.83 -25.93
C PRO A 190 28.44 32.22 -27.25
N GLY A 191 27.92 32.72 -28.37
CA GLY A 191 28.46 32.41 -29.70
C GLY A 191 29.92 32.85 -29.82
N PRO A 192 30.72 32.20 -30.66
CA PRO A 192 32.06 32.65 -30.97
C PRO A 192 31.99 33.72 -32.05
N ASP A 193 32.22 34.98 -31.68
CA ASP A 193 32.60 36.06 -32.61
C ASP A 193 33.82 36.80 -32.03
#